data_AF-B5W0U1-F1
#
_entry.id   AF-B5W0U1-F1
#
_cell.length_a   1.000
_cell.length_b   1.000
_cell.length_c   1.000
_cell.angle_alpha   90.00
_cell.angle_beta   90.00
_cell.angle_gamma   90.00
#
_symmetry.space_group_name_H-M   'P 1'
#
loop_
_entity.id
_entity.type
_entity.pdbx_description
1 polymer ?
#
loop_
_entity_poly.entity_id
_entity_poly.type
_entity_poly.pdbx_seq_one_letter_code
_entity_poly.pdbx_strand_id
1 'polypeptide(L)'
;MLFDIITENGLDLGIATPGNDRIIMSELPPEQLSYFRSSPFPDAIALLAGNDYAVNDNTGRIFYGNQGNDTIIGGGGNDTLFGGKDNDLLEAGGGNNLLFGNLGNDTLIGGSGNDSLYGGAGNDVIIGGPGNSLISGDKGLDTLTGGGGANQFILASSTADRDLITDFQPGVDKIIVPNGARQLVVQALDPFTTEILENGGVLATLNNVSISSISTNDFIGGRISIQNTTTDHSDDGHNQVFEQQVLQLVNQERAQAGLQPLSLNPLLNQAARNHSTNMARQDFFSHTGLDGSSPSDRARAVGFTSGVGENIAAGHRTPESVVEGWMDSPGHRENILNPSYTQIGIGHYFLANDTGSFNLNNYWTQKFAF
;
A
#
# COMPACT_ATOMS: atom_id res chain seq x y z
N MET A 1 -5.66 -30.86 -2.03
CA MET A 1 -6.67 -31.89 -1.69
C MET A 1 -6.63 -32.14 -0.20
N LEU A 2 -7.79 -32.29 0.45
CA LEU A 2 -7.83 -32.67 1.87
C LEU A 2 -7.39 -34.12 2.04
N PHE A 3 -6.36 -34.32 2.86
CA PHE A 3 -5.80 -35.62 3.22
C PHE A 3 -6.65 -36.31 4.30
N ASP A 4 -7.14 -35.54 5.28
CA ASP A 4 -7.91 -36.07 6.40
C ASP A 4 -8.91 -35.02 6.93
N ILE A 5 -9.96 -35.49 7.62
CA ILE A 5 -10.90 -34.65 8.37
C ILE A 5 -11.07 -35.26 9.75
N ILE A 6 -10.67 -34.51 10.79
CA ILE A 6 -10.75 -34.93 12.18
C ILE A 6 -11.93 -34.23 12.85
N THR A 7 -12.87 -34.99 13.38
CA THR A 7 -14.00 -34.48 14.18
C THR A 7 -13.74 -34.73 15.66
N GLU A 8 -13.58 -33.66 16.46
CA GLU A 8 -13.42 -33.79 17.92
C GLU A 8 -14.32 -32.79 18.65
N ASN A 9 -15.16 -33.28 19.58
CA ASN A 9 -16.10 -32.47 20.37
C ASN A 9 -17.02 -31.56 19.54
N GLY A 10 -17.32 -31.97 18.30
CA GLY A 10 -18.14 -31.19 17.37
C GLY A 10 -17.37 -30.10 16.62
N LEU A 11 -16.03 -30.11 16.61
CA LEU A 11 -15.24 -29.27 15.71
C LEU A 11 -14.65 -30.15 14.61
N ASP A 12 -14.83 -29.76 13.36
CA ASP A 12 -14.29 -30.45 12.19
C ASP A 12 -13.03 -29.73 11.70
N LEU A 13 -11.90 -30.45 11.64
CA LEU A 13 -10.62 -29.97 11.13
C LEU A 13 -10.24 -30.71 9.86
N GLY A 14 -10.28 -30.01 8.72
CA GLY A 14 -9.71 -30.47 7.47
C GLY A 14 -8.20 -30.26 7.44
N ILE A 15 -7.44 -31.26 7.03
CA ILE A 15 -5.98 -31.19 6.90
C ILE A 15 -5.60 -31.43 5.45
N ALA A 16 -4.93 -30.47 4.83
CA ALA A 16 -4.37 -30.58 3.49
C ALA A 16 -3.06 -31.41 3.50
N THR A 17 -2.54 -31.74 2.32
CA THR A 17 -1.24 -32.42 2.23
C THR A 17 -0.08 -31.43 2.40
N PRO A 18 1.14 -31.91 2.66
CA PRO A 18 2.34 -31.12 2.43
C PRO A 18 2.61 -31.05 0.92
N GLY A 19 2.23 -29.96 0.28
CA GLY A 19 2.45 -29.62 -1.13
C GLY A 19 1.42 -28.59 -1.60
N ASN A 20 1.58 -28.07 -2.82
CA ASN A 20 0.64 -27.09 -3.37
C ASN A 20 -0.75 -27.71 -3.57
N ASP A 21 -1.69 -27.30 -2.72
CA ASP A 21 -3.02 -27.84 -2.62
C ASP A 21 -4.06 -26.87 -3.15
N ARG A 22 -5.00 -27.40 -3.95
CA ARG A 22 -6.20 -26.68 -4.36
C ARG A 22 -7.40 -27.24 -3.62
N ILE A 23 -8.09 -26.40 -2.85
CA ILE A 23 -9.30 -26.72 -2.09
C ILE A 23 -10.39 -25.73 -2.49
N ILE A 24 -11.47 -26.21 -3.08
CA ILE A 24 -12.65 -25.39 -3.36
C ILE A 24 -13.85 -26.11 -2.75
N MET A 25 -14.49 -25.47 -1.77
CA MET A 25 -15.57 -26.08 -1.00
C MET A 25 -16.72 -26.58 -1.90
N SER A 26 -17.06 -25.84 -2.94
CA SER A 26 -18.11 -26.25 -3.90
C SER A 26 -17.72 -27.43 -4.79
N GLU A 27 -16.45 -27.79 -4.86
CA GLU A 27 -15.91 -28.91 -5.66
C GLU A 27 -15.59 -30.14 -4.80
N LEU A 28 -15.69 -30.05 -3.47
CA LEU A 28 -15.39 -31.18 -2.59
C LEU A 28 -16.42 -32.31 -2.73
N PRO A 29 -16.02 -33.58 -2.56
CA PRO A 29 -16.93 -34.71 -2.49
C PRO A 29 -18.03 -34.50 -1.44
N PRO A 30 -19.28 -34.94 -1.70
CA PRO A 30 -20.40 -34.77 -0.76
C PRO A 30 -20.14 -35.33 0.65
N GLU A 31 -19.37 -36.41 0.75
CA GLU A 31 -18.98 -36.99 2.04
C GLU A 31 -18.09 -36.04 2.84
N GLN A 32 -17.10 -35.40 2.21
CA GLN A 32 -16.24 -34.40 2.87
C GLN A 32 -17.02 -33.15 3.25
N LEU A 33 -17.90 -32.66 2.36
CA LEU A 33 -18.78 -31.52 2.65
C LEU A 33 -19.73 -31.77 3.81
N SER A 34 -20.13 -33.03 4.03
CA SER A 34 -21.05 -33.35 5.11
C SER A 34 -20.43 -33.18 6.50
N TYR A 35 -19.12 -33.40 6.65
CA TYR A 35 -18.40 -33.09 7.90
C TYR A 35 -18.45 -31.58 8.17
N PHE A 36 -18.00 -30.77 7.21
CA PHE A 36 -17.97 -29.30 7.29
C PHE A 36 -19.34 -28.58 7.32
N ARG A 37 -20.43 -29.34 7.47
CA ARG A 37 -21.80 -28.83 7.57
C ARG A 37 -22.57 -29.46 8.72
N SER A 38 -21.92 -30.36 9.47
CA SER A 38 -22.55 -31.11 10.55
C SER A 38 -22.46 -30.39 11.89
N SER A 39 -21.48 -29.49 12.04
CA SER A 39 -21.24 -28.75 13.27
C SER A 39 -21.98 -27.40 13.31
N PRO A 40 -22.49 -26.98 14.48
CA PRO A 40 -22.90 -25.60 14.73
C PRO A 40 -21.73 -24.64 15.01
N PHE A 41 -20.48 -25.15 15.10
CA PHE A 41 -19.27 -24.36 15.32
C PHE A 41 -18.54 -24.09 13.98
N PRO A 42 -17.72 -23.02 13.90
CA PRO A 42 -16.88 -22.81 12.72
C PRO A 42 -15.91 -23.99 12.57
N ASP A 43 -15.90 -24.61 11.40
CA ASP A 43 -14.90 -25.61 11.08
C ASP A 43 -13.55 -24.95 10.83
N ALA A 44 -12.49 -25.75 10.82
CA ALA A 44 -11.16 -25.30 10.46
C ALA A 44 -10.59 -26.08 9.26
N ILE A 45 -9.80 -25.41 8.42
CA ILE A 45 -8.99 -26.05 7.39
C ILE A 45 -7.54 -25.59 7.58
N ALA A 46 -6.64 -26.55 7.72
CA ALA A 46 -5.20 -26.33 7.75
C ALA A 46 -4.57 -26.74 6.42
N LEU A 47 -4.13 -25.74 5.66
CA LEU A 47 -3.21 -25.82 4.54
C LEU A 47 -1.80 -26.00 5.14
N LEU A 48 -1.04 -27.02 4.77
CA LEU A 48 0.16 -27.38 5.56
C LEU A 48 1.41 -26.64 5.10
N ALA A 49 2.05 -27.10 4.05
CA ALA A 49 3.21 -26.44 3.48
C ALA A 49 3.07 -26.52 1.98
N GLY A 50 3.36 -25.45 1.26
CA GLY A 50 3.07 -25.36 -0.17
C GLY A 50 2.48 -24.00 -0.49
N ASN A 51 2.43 -23.66 -1.77
CA ASN A 51 1.68 -22.49 -2.19
C ASN A 51 0.26 -22.95 -2.51
N ASP A 52 -0.65 -22.74 -1.57
CA ASP A 52 -1.98 -23.34 -1.58
C ASP A 52 -3.04 -22.36 -2.09
N TYR A 53 -4.14 -22.90 -2.60
CA TYR A 53 -5.27 -22.14 -3.10
C TYR A 53 -6.56 -22.68 -2.50
N ALA A 54 -7.17 -21.90 -1.62
CA ALA A 54 -8.40 -22.25 -0.92
C ALA A 54 -9.54 -21.29 -1.26
N VAL A 55 -10.72 -21.83 -1.57
CA VAL A 55 -11.96 -21.07 -1.78
C VAL A 55 -13.05 -21.69 -0.92
N ASN A 56 -13.54 -20.89 0.01
CA ASN A 56 -14.62 -21.22 0.91
C ASN A 56 -16.01 -21.01 0.25
N ASP A 57 -17.09 -21.38 0.95
CA ASP A 57 -18.46 -21.05 0.56
C ASP A 57 -19.02 -19.88 1.41
N ASN A 58 -20.34 -19.74 1.53
CA ASN A 58 -20.95 -18.64 2.30
C ASN A 58 -21.08 -18.96 3.80
N THR A 59 -20.26 -19.88 4.32
CA THR A 59 -20.24 -20.26 5.74
C THR A 59 -18.96 -19.77 6.39
N GLY A 60 -19.09 -19.16 7.58
CA GLY A 60 -17.93 -18.71 8.34
C GLY A 60 -17.06 -19.89 8.78
N ARG A 61 -15.76 -19.81 8.47
CA ARG A 61 -14.77 -20.87 8.67
C ARG A 61 -13.43 -20.30 9.12
N ILE A 62 -12.60 -21.15 9.72
CA ILE A 62 -11.21 -20.84 10.04
C ILE A 62 -10.29 -21.45 9.00
N PHE A 63 -9.37 -20.68 8.44
CA PHE A 63 -8.31 -21.18 7.55
C PHE A 63 -6.93 -20.85 8.11
N TYR A 64 -6.01 -21.83 8.04
CA TYR A 64 -4.59 -21.66 8.33
C TYR A 64 -3.78 -21.97 7.06
N GLY A 65 -3.11 -20.99 6.47
CA GLY A 65 -2.19 -21.15 5.32
C GLY A 65 -0.88 -21.83 5.71
N ASN A 66 -0.35 -21.48 6.89
CA ASN A 66 0.88 -22.00 7.49
C ASN A 66 2.18 -21.66 6.74
N GLN A 67 2.59 -22.39 5.72
CA GLN A 67 3.89 -22.20 5.05
C GLN A 67 3.74 -22.14 3.54
N GLY A 68 4.20 -21.06 2.94
CA GLY A 68 4.21 -20.86 1.49
C GLY A 68 3.36 -19.66 1.11
N ASN A 69 3.39 -19.28 -0.17
CA ASN A 69 2.60 -18.15 -0.64
C ASN A 69 1.18 -18.62 -0.95
N ASP A 70 0.27 -18.46 0.00
CA ASP A 70 -1.08 -18.97 -0.07
C ASP A 70 -2.07 -17.96 -0.65
N THR A 71 -3.15 -18.46 -1.24
CA THR A 71 -4.32 -17.66 -1.61
C THR A 71 -5.56 -18.25 -0.97
N ILE A 72 -6.18 -17.50 -0.08
CA ILE A 72 -7.34 -17.95 0.70
C ILE A 72 -8.50 -16.98 0.49
N ILE A 73 -9.60 -17.48 -0.07
CA ILE A 73 -10.83 -16.73 -0.33
C ILE A 73 -11.93 -17.25 0.60
N GLY A 74 -12.33 -16.44 1.59
CA GLY A 74 -13.33 -16.74 2.63
C GLY A 74 -14.79 -16.72 2.15
N GLY A 75 -15.09 -16.00 1.08
CA GLY A 75 -16.43 -16.01 0.48
C GLY A 75 -17.44 -15.20 1.30
N GLY A 76 -18.28 -15.85 2.09
CA GLY A 76 -19.24 -15.17 2.94
C GLY A 76 -19.38 -15.84 4.31
N GLY A 77 -19.99 -15.13 5.26
CA GLY A 77 -19.98 -15.54 6.66
C GLY A 77 -18.87 -14.83 7.43
N ASN A 78 -18.75 -15.11 8.72
CA ASN A 78 -17.70 -14.53 9.55
C ASN A 78 -16.50 -15.48 9.56
N ASP A 79 -15.50 -15.19 8.75
CA ASP A 79 -14.31 -16.00 8.59
C ASP A 79 -13.16 -15.56 9.49
N THR A 80 -12.27 -16.49 9.80
CA THR A 80 -10.97 -16.19 10.41
C THR A 80 -9.87 -16.77 9.54
N LEU A 81 -9.05 -15.91 8.92
CA LEU A 81 -8.00 -16.32 7.99
C LEU A 81 -6.63 -16.01 8.57
N PHE A 82 -5.75 -17.01 8.60
CA PHE A 82 -4.34 -16.85 8.93
C PHE A 82 -3.52 -17.19 7.69
N GLY A 83 -2.72 -16.25 7.19
CA GLY A 83 -1.76 -16.48 6.10
C GLY A 83 -0.65 -17.42 6.56
N GLY A 84 0.23 -16.93 7.42
CA GLY A 84 1.20 -17.77 8.11
C GLY A 84 2.62 -17.31 7.85
N LYS A 85 3.31 -17.96 6.93
CA LYS A 85 4.67 -17.59 6.54
C LYS A 85 4.73 -17.41 5.05
N ASP A 86 5.61 -16.50 4.64
CA ASP A 86 5.81 -16.08 3.26
C ASP A 86 4.66 -15.17 2.81
N ASN A 87 4.57 -14.82 1.53
CA ASN A 87 3.70 -13.72 1.09
C ASN A 87 2.32 -14.25 0.69
N ASP A 88 1.31 -13.92 1.47
CA ASP A 88 -0.04 -14.46 1.35
C ASP A 88 -1.04 -13.47 0.74
N LEU A 89 -2.08 -14.00 0.10
CA LEU A 89 -3.26 -13.27 -0.34
C LEU A 89 -4.51 -13.79 0.39
N LEU A 90 -5.09 -12.94 1.25
CA LEU A 90 -6.28 -13.26 2.03
C LEU A 90 -7.45 -12.35 1.60
N GLU A 91 -8.53 -12.93 1.11
CA GLU A 91 -9.77 -12.22 0.76
C GLU A 91 -10.95 -12.81 1.51
N ALA A 92 -11.49 -12.11 2.53
CA ALA A 92 -12.55 -12.71 3.35
C ALA A 92 -13.95 -12.58 2.75
N GLY A 93 -14.23 -11.52 1.99
CA GLY A 93 -15.50 -11.35 1.31
C GLY A 93 -16.58 -10.76 2.22
N GLY A 94 -17.73 -11.42 2.38
CA GLY A 94 -18.88 -10.83 3.07
C GLY A 94 -19.08 -11.32 4.50
N GLY A 95 -18.98 -10.44 5.50
CA GLY A 95 -19.21 -10.77 6.91
C GLY A 95 -18.34 -9.91 7.82
N ASN A 96 -18.32 -10.18 9.12
CA ASN A 96 -17.38 -9.55 10.04
C ASN A 96 -16.22 -10.51 10.27
N ASN A 97 -15.12 -10.27 9.57
CA ASN A 97 -14.02 -11.22 9.46
C ASN A 97 -12.82 -10.81 10.31
N LEU A 98 -11.95 -11.79 10.55
CA LEU A 98 -10.69 -11.61 11.25
C LEU A 98 -9.55 -12.15 10.38
N LEU A 99 -8.62 -11.30 9.96
CA LEU A 99 -7.51 -11.67 9.08
C LEU A 99 -6.18 -11.36 9.74
N PHE A 100 -5.25 -12.30 9.66
CA PHE A 100 -3.87 -12.17 10.09
C PHE A 100 -2.94 -12.59 8.94
N GLY A 101 -2.13 -11.68 8.40
CA GLY A 101 -1.08 -12.02 7.43
C GLY A 101 0.01 -12.87 8.08
N ASN A 102 0.47 -12.42 9.25
CA ASN A 102 1.53 -13.00 10.07
C ASN A 102 2.94 -12.66 9.58
N LEU A 103 3.68 -13.56 8.93
CA LEU A 103 5.07 -13.32 8.53
C LEU A 103 5.17 -13.27 7.01
N GLY A 104 5.52 -12.13 6.44
CA GLY A 104 5.59 -11.98 4.98
C GLY A 104 5.13 -10.61 4.56
N ASN A 105 5.21 -10.33 3.26
CA ASN A 105 4.57 -9.15 2.68
C ASN A 105 3.21 -9.61 2.15
N ASP A 106 2.18 -9.42 2.96
CA ASP A 106 0.86 -9.98 2.75
C ASP A 106 -0.09 -8.98 2.10
N THR A 107 -1.12 -9.49 1.42
CA THR A 107 -2.25 -8.70 0.92
C THR A 107 -3.54 -9.17 1.59
N LEU A 108 -4.16 -8.30 2.39
CA LEU A 108 -5.39 -8.58 3.13
C LEU A 108 -6.55 -7.74 2.58
N ILE A 109 -7.64 -8.39 2.23
CA ILE A 109 -8.87 -7.78 1.73
C ILE A 109 -10.02 -8.24 2.61
N GLY A 110 -10.55 -7.32 3.45
CA GLY A 110 -11.66 -7.60 4.37
C GLY A 110 -12.96 -7.86 3.63
N GLY A 111 -13.30 -6.99 2.69
CA GLY A 111 -14.52 -7.09 1.90
C GLY A 111 -15.65 -6.29 2.53
N SER A 112 -16.86 -6.82 2.58
CA SER A 112 -18.01 -6.10 3.17
C SER A 112 -18.26 -6.55 4.60
N GLY A 113 -18.39 -5.61 5.52
CA GLY A 113 -18.68 -5.85 6.93
C GLY A 113 -17.67 -5.16 7.84
N ASN A 114 -17.77 -5.40 9.14
CA ASN A 114 -16.86 -4.80 10.10
C ASN A 114 -15.72 -5.79 10.38
N ASP A 115 -14.61 -5.61 9.67
CA ASP A 115 -13.49 -6.54 9.71
C ASP A 115 -12.42 -6.11 10.71
N SER A 116 -11.59 -7.07 11.13
CA SER A 116 -10.37 -6.83 11.90
C SER A 116 -9.18 -7.39 11.13
N LEU A 117 -8.29 -6.52 10.67
CA LEU A 117 -7.22 -6.83 9.73
C LEU A 117 -5.86 -6.51 10.36
N TYR A 118 -5.00 -7.51 10.46
CA TYR A 118 -3.66 -7.40 11.03
C TYR A 118 -2.64 -7.93 10.01
N GLY A 119 -1.76 -7.06 9.50
CA GLY A 119 -0.73 -7.42 8.53
C GLY A 119 0.28 -8.38 9.15
N GLY A 120 1.00 -7.89 10.16
CA GLY A 120 1.91 -8.72 10.95
C GLY A 120 3.34 -8.22 10.81
N ALA A 121 4.21 -8.99 10.20
CA ALA A 121 5.60 -8.61 9.98
C ALA A 121 5.96 -8.69 8.51
N GLY A 122 6.27 -7.53 7.94
CA GLY A 122 6.64 -7.36 6.54
C GLY A 122 6.03 -6.06 6.03
N ASN A 123 6.06 -5.83 4.73
CA ASN A 123 5.44 -4.65 4.14
C ASN A 123 4.10 -5.09 3.54
N ASP A 124 3.03 -4.87 4.27
CA ASP A 124 1.71 -5.40 3.97
C ASP A 124 0.84 -4.41 3.21
N VAL A 125 -0.12 -4.93 2.45
CA VAL A 125 -1.19 -4.16 1.80
C VAL A 125 -2.52 -4.58 2.39
N ILE A 126 -3.20 -3.66 3.08
CA ILE A 126 -4.46 -3.95 3.78
C ILE A 126 -5.58 -3.08 3.23
N ILE A 127 -6.68 -3.71 2.83
CA ILE A 127 -7.87 -3.08 2.29
C ILE A 127 -9.08 -3.52 3.12
N GLY A 128 -9.65 -2.58 3.89
CA GLY A 128 -10.85 -2.79 4.70
C GLY A 128 -12.08 -3.14 3.87
N GLY A 129 -12.43 -2.25 2.92
CA GLY A 129 -13.66 -2.37 2.13
C GLY A 129 -14.84 -1.64 2.78
N PRO A 130 -16.09 -1.92 2.40
CA PRO A 130 -17.24 -1.27 3.02
C PRO A 130 -17.53 -1.79 4.43
N GLY A 131 -17.56 -0.91 5.43
CA GLY A 131 -17.91 -1.20 6.82
C GLY A 131 -17.00 -0.49 7.80
N ASN A 132 -17.16 -0.74 9.09
CA ASN A 132 -16.33 -0.12 10.12
C ASN A 132 -15.23 -1.11 10.52
N SER A 133 -14.06 -0.99 9.88
CA SER A 133 -12.96 -1.95 10.06
C SER A 133 -11.91 -1.45 11.07
N LEU A 134 -11.29 -2.39 11.76
CA LEU A 134 -10.10 -2.18 12.59
C LEU A 134 -8.88 -2.68 11.83
N ILE A 135 -7.89 -1.81 11.60
CA ILE A 135 -6.77 -2.08 10.69
C ILE A 135 -5.45 -1.80 11.41
N SER A 136 -4.52 -2.76 11.35
CA SER A 136 -3.13 -2.63 11.84
C SER A 136 -2.18 -3.22 10.81
N GLY A 137 -1.18 -2.46 10.38
CA GLY A 137 -0.04 -3.01 9.62
C GLY A 137 0.90 -3.84 10.49
N ASP A 138 0.95 -3.49 11.79
CA ASP A 138 1.88 -4.01 12.79
C ASP A 138 3.35 -3.62 12.55
N LYS A 139 4.19 -4.46 11.93
CA LYS A 139 5.62 -4.19 11.74
C LYS A 139 5.97 -4.16 10.26
N GLY A 140 6.70 -3.11 9.87
CA GLY A 140 7.17 -2.90 8.51
C GLY A 140 6.47 -1.74 7.84
N LEU A 141 6.77 -1.51 6.56
CA LEU A 141 6.25 -0.37 5.80
C LEU A 141 4.93 -0.75 5.14
N ASP A 142 3.84 -0.51 5.85
CA ASP A 142 2.51 -0.98 5.41
C ASP A 142 1.72 0.07 4.64
N THR A 143 0.85 -0.39 3.74
CA THR A 143 -0.13 0.44 3.03
C THR A 143 -1.54 0.06 3.45
N LEU A 144 -2.25 0.98 4.09
CA LEU A 144 -3.52 0.77 4.75
C LEU A 144 -4.62 1.59 4.07
N THR A 145 -5.68 0.93 3.62
CA THR A 145 -6.87 1.56 3.03
C THR A 145 -8.09 1.12 3.82
N GLY A 146 -8.82 2.06 4.41
CA GLY A 146 -10.02 1.79 5.21
C GLY A 146 -11.21 1.37 4.35
N GLY A 147 -11.41 2.04 3.22
CA GLY A 147 -12.61 1.94 2.42
C GLY A 147 -13.74 2.83 2.96
N GLY A 148 -14.99 2.42 2.73
CA GLY A 148 -16.15 3.18 3.19
C GLY A 148 -16.52 2.81 4.62
N GLY A 149 -16.97 3.76 5.43
CA GLY A 149 -17.38 3.51 6.82
C GLY A 149 -16.54 4.33 7.80
N ALA A 150 -16.68 4.06 9.10
CA ALA A 150 -15.91 4.67 10.17
C ALA A 150 -14.86 3.69 10.70
N ASN A 151 -13.66 3.79 10.15
CA ASN A 151 -12.56 2.86 10.36
C ASN A 151 -11.66 3.30 11.51
N GLN A 152 -10.90 2.34 12.04
CA GLN A 152 -9.92 2.58 13.09
C GLN A 152 -8.56 2.03 12.66
N PHE A 153 -7.56 2.89 12.55
CA PHE A 153 -6.19 2.53 12.19
C PHE A 153 -5.32 2.52 13.45
N ILE A 154 -4.69 1.39 13.74
CA ILE A 154 -3.77 1.24 14.87
C ILE A 154 -2.38 1.69 14.43
N LEU A 155 -1.83 2.70 15.10
CA LEU A 155 -0.44 3.10 14.81
C LEU A 155 0.55 2.04 15.27
N ALA A 156 1.53 1.76 14.42
CA ALA A 156 2.68 0.98 14.78
C ALA A 156 3.41 1.52 16.03
N SER A 157 4.12 0.61 16.72
CA SER A 157 4.85 0.94 17.95
C SER A 157 6.21 1.59 17.70
N SER A 158 6.69 1.61 16.46
CA SER A 158 8.02 2.11 16.09
C SER A 158 7.98 3.04 14.88
N THR A 159 8.86 4.03 14.86
CA THR A 159 9.05 4.94 13.71
C THR A 159 9.82 4.30 12.55
N ALA A 160 10.20 3.02 12.68
CA ALA A 160 10.77 2.24 11.58
C ALA A 160 9.69 1.74 10.61
N ASP A 161 8.44 1.63 11.09
CA ASP A 161 7.31 1.02 10.39
C ASP A 161 6.66 2.03 9.42
N ARG A 162 6.43 3.29 9.82
CA ARG A 162 6.12 4.41 8.91
C ARG A 162 4.95 4.13 7.94
N ASP A 163 3.86 3.60 8.46
CA ASP A 163 2.70 3.18 7.67
C ASP A 163 2.12 4.30 6.82
N LEU A 164 1.58 3.95 5.66
CA LEU A 164 0.86 4.83 4.77
C LEU A 164 -0.64 4.55 4.85
N ILE A 165 -1.43 5.54 5.29
CA ILE A 165 -2.89 5.47 5.25
C ILE A 165 -3.38 6.28 4.05
N THR A 166 -4.10 5.62 3.14
CA THR A 166 -4.35 6.14 1.79
C THR A 166 -5.64 6.95 1.64
N ASP A 167 -6.64 6.71 2.51
CA ASP A 167 -8.00 7.24 2.36
C ASP A 167 -8.63 7.71 3.68
N PHE A 168 -7.81 8.01 4.70
CA PHE A 168 -8.29 8.45 6.01
C PHE A 168 -9.29 9.62 5.90
N GLN A 169 -10.46 9.48 6.50
CA GLN A 169 -11.54 10.47 6.50
C GLN A 169 -11.62 11.19 7.86
N PRO A 170 -11.11 12.43 7.98
CA PRO A 170 -11.19 13.17 9.23
C PRO A 170 -12.63 13.37 9.70
N GLY A 171 -12.85 13.28 11.01
CA GLY A 171 -14.17 13.32 11.65
C GLY A 171 -14.95 12.00 11.59
N VAL A 172 -14.60 11.09 10.68
CA VAL A 172 -15.24 9.79 10.50
C VAL A 172 -14.35 8.68 11.05
N ASP A 173 -13.14 8.55 10.51
CA ASP A 173 -12.17 7.56 10.93
C ASP A 173 -11.47 7.95 12.24
N LYS A 174 -10.76 6.99 12.81
CA LYS A 174 -9.96 7.16 14.03
C LYS A 174 -8.57 6.56 13.88
N ILE A 175 -7.61 7.22 14.51
CA ILE A 175 -6.26 6.72 14.71
C ILE A 175 -6.11 6.29 16.16
N ILE A 176 -5.90 5.01 16.39
CA ILE A 176 -5.63 4.46 17.71
C ILE A 176 -4.14 4.63 17.98
N VAL A 177 -3.82 5.27 19.10
CA VAL A 177 -2.46 5.40 19.61
C VAL A 177 -2.24 4.37 20.70
N PRO A 178 -1.53 3.26 20.44
CA PRO A 178 -1.25 2.28 21.47
C PRO A 178 -0.46 2.91 22.61
N ASN A 179 -0.74 2.49 23.84
CA ASN A 179 -0.05 2.98 25.05
C ASN A 179 -0.23 4.49 25.26
N GLY A 180 -1.38 4.89 25.83
CA GLY A 180 -1.91 6.26 25.87
C GLY A 180 -1.09 7.40 26.48
N ALA A 181 0.19 7.21 26.81
CA ALA A 181 1.11 8.28 27.22
C ALA A 181 2.02 8.80 26.08
N ARG A 182 1.95 8.23 24.86
CA ARG A 182 2.72 8.71 23.70
C ARG A 182 2.43 10.18 23.43
N GLN A 183 3.47 10.96 23.25
CA GLN A 183 3.37 12.36 22.81
C GLN A 183 3.57 12.36 21.30
N LEU A 184 2.51 12.68 20.57
CA LEU A 184 2.54 12.72 19.12
C LEU A 184 2.50 14.16 18.64
N VAL A 185 3.31 14.45 17.63
CA VAL A 185 3.22 15.69 16.87
C VAL A 185 2.55 15.35 15.55
N VAL A 186 1.51 16.10 15.19
CA VAL A 186 0.86 15.99 13.89
C VAL A 186 1.16 17.26 13.12
N GLN A 187 1.73 17.13 11.92
CA GLN A 187 2.18 18.25 11.10
C GLN A 187 1.81 18.03 9.63
N ALA A 188 1.73 19.11 8.86
CA ALA A 188 1.71 19.00 7.41
C ALA A 188 3.11 18.61 6.90
N LEU A 189 3.16 17.60 6.03
CA LEU A 189 4.28 17.43 5.11
C LEU A 189 4.12 18.38 3.92
N ASP A 190 2.91 18.45 3.38
CA ASP A 190 2.48 19.37 2.32
C ASP A 190 0.99 19.73 2.56
N PRO A 191 0.34 20.60 1.75
CA PRO A 191 -1.04 21.04 1.99
C PRO A 191 -2.09 19.92 2.02
N PHE A 192 -1.75 18.76 1.44
CA PHE A 192 -2.61 17.59 1.29
C PHE A 192 -2.06 16.34 1.98
N THR A 193 -0.87 16.37 2.59
CA THR A 193 -0.29 15.21 3.28
C THR A 193 0.00 15.57 4.73
N THR A 194 -0.51 14.74 5.65
CA THR A 194 -0.29 14.91 7.09
C THR A 194 0.61 13.80 7.61
N GLU A 195 1.61 14.16 8.41
CA GLU A 195 2.45 13.20 9.12
C GLU A 195 2.12 13.17 10.60
N ILE A 196 2.22 11.98 11.18
CA ILE A 196 2.13 11.73 12.61
C ILE A 196 3.49 11.28 13.08
N LEU A 197 4.07 12.02 14.04
CA LEU A 197 5.43 11.84 14.49
C LEU A 197 5.49 11.53 15.98
N GLU A 198 6.50 10.75 16.36
CA GLU A 198 6.92 10.55 17.74
C GLU A 198 8.42 10.81 17.86
N ASN A 199 8.81 11.67 18.80
CA ASN A 199 10.21 12.07 19.00
C ASN A 199 10.92 12.57 17.72
N GLY A 200 10.16 13.15 16.78
CA GLY A 200 10.66 13.65 15.49
C GLY A 200 10.80 12.59 14.39
N GLY A 201 10.53 11.32 14.67
CA GLY A 201 10.42 10.27 13.64
C GLY A 201 8.97 10.11 13.18
N VAL A 202 8.77 9.87 11.89
CA VAL A 202 7.45 9.60 11.32
C VAL A 202 6.97 8.21 11.78
N LEU A 203 5.76 8.13 12.30
CA LEU A 203 5.06 6.88 12.61
C LEU A 203 4.11 6.48 11.50
N ALA A 204 3.39 7.44 10.95
CA ALA A 204 2.47 7.20 9.85
C ALA A 204 2.27 8.47 9.02
N THR A 205 1.92 8.26 7.75
CA THR A 205 1.58 9.32 6.79
C THR A 205 0.12 9.15 6.37
N LEU A 206 -0.67 10.22 6.47
CA LEU A 206 -2.02 10.31 5.96
C LEU A 206 -1.98 10.97 4.59
N ASN A 207 -2.15 10.17 3.54
CA ASN A 207 -2.14 10.65 2.17
C ASN A 207 -3.44 11.39 1.83
N ASN A 208 -3.35 12.48 1.07
CA ASN A 208 -4.50 13.30 0.68
C ASN A 208 -5.36 13.83 1.84
N VAL A 209 -4.79 13.93 3.05
CA VAL A 209 -5.40 14.55 4.22
C VAL A 209 -4.65 15.83 4.60
N SER A 210 -5.35 16.96 4.51
CA SER A 210 -4.84 18.25 4.97
C SER A 210 -4.76 18.29 6.50
N ILE A 211 -3.69 18.87 7.04
CA ILE A 211 -3.56 19.07 8.49
C ILE A 211 -4.71 19.93 9.05
N SER A 212 -5.27 20.81 8.22
CA SER A 212 -6.38 21.69 8.59
C SER A 212 -7.69 20.97 8.86
N SER A 213 -7.86 19.75 8.31
CA SER A 213 -9.03 18.90 8.57
C SER A 213 -8.85 17.96 9.76
N ILE A 214 -7.63 17.85 10.31
CA ILE A 214 -7.33 16.99 11.45
C ILE A 214 -7.61 17.71 12.76
N SER A 215 -8.19 16.98 13.70
CA SER A 215 -8.49 17.41 15.06
C SER A 215 -8.04 16.36 16.08
N THR A 216 -7.99 16.73 17.36
CA THR A 216 -7.71 15.76 18.43
C THR A 216 -8.79 14.69 18.57
N ASN A 217 -9.99 14.91 18.01
CA ASN A 217 -11.09 13.94 18.02
C ASN A 217 -10.88 12.81 17.01
N ASP A 218 -9.91 12.95 16.11
CA ASP A 218 -9.53 11.92 15.13
C ASP A 218 -8.61 10.86 15.75
N PHE A 219 -8.24 11.02 17.02
CA PHE A 219 -7.35 10.13 17.73
C PHE A 219 -8.05 9.47 18.93
N ILE A 220 -7.73 8.20 19.16
CA ILE A 220 -8.09 7.45 20.37
C ILE A 220 -6.80 7.22 21.17
N GLY A 221 -6.66 7.95 22.27
CA GLY A 221 -5.49 7.89 23.14
C GLY A 221 -4.35 8.82 22.71
N GLY A 222 -3.26 8.79 23.48
CA GLY A 222 -2.09 9.65 23.28
C GLY A 222 -2.31 11.10 23.72
N ARG A 223 -1.22 11.89 23.69
CA ARG A 223 -1.22 13.34 23.83
C ARG A 223 -0.87 13.95 22.49
N ILE A 224 -1.87 14.52 21.82
CA ILE A 224 -1.74 14.99 20.45
C ILE A 224 -1.44 16.49 20.43
N SER A 225 -0.30 16.86 19.85
CA SER A 225 0.07 18.22 19.54
C SER A 225 -0.07 18.44 18.04
N ILE A 226 -1.16 19.08 17.61
CA ILE A 226 -1.34 19.45 16.21
C ILE A 226 -0.57 20.74 15.96
N GLN A 227 0.54 20.63 15.23
CA GLN A 227 1.31 21.75 14.75
C GLN A 227 0.77 22.13 13.38
N ASN A 228 -0.31 22.91 13.37
CA ASN A 228 -0.76 23.61 12.17
C ASN A 228 0.16 24.81 11.85
N THR A 229 1.46 24.58 12.00
CA THR A 229 2.41 25.20 11.11
C THR A 229 2.31 24.35 9.85
N THR A 230 1.43 24.73 8.92
CA THR A 230 2.03 24.95 7.61
C THR A 230 3.10 26.00 7.90
N THR A 231 4.29 25.57 8.27
CA THR A 231 5.45 26.30 7.80
C THR A 231 5.09 26.56 6.36
N ASP A 232 4.90 27.83 5.99
CA ASP A 232 5.27 28.28 4.66
C ASP A 232 6.74 27.82 4.48
N HIS A 233 6.97 26.51 4.35
CA HIS A 233 8.01 26.04 3.48
C HIS A 233 7.41 26.44 2.15
N SER A 234 7.94 27.52 1.57
CA SER A 234 7.62 27.93 0.22
C SER A 234 8.07 26.87 -0.81
N ASP A 235 8.17 25.58 -0.42
CA ASP A 235 8.94 24.47 -0.98
C ASP A 235 8.80 23.22 -0.06
N ASP A 236 7.73 22.41 -0.18
CA ASP A 236 7.51 21.22 0.69
C ASP A 236 8.37 19.99 0.30
N GLY A 237 9.30 20.14 -0.66
CA GLY A 237 10.32 19.13 -0.93
C GLY A 237 9.82 17.88 -1.68
N HIS A 238 10.59 16.78 -1.55
CA HIS A 238 10.38 15.52 -2.27
C HIS A 238 9.58 14.51 -1.45
N ASN A 239 8.58 13.87 -2.07
CA ASN A 239 7.82 12.79 -1.44
C ASN A 239 8.34 11.40 -1.87
N GLN A 240 9.11 10.75 -1.00
CA GLN A 240 9.68 9.41 -1.28
C GLN A 240 8.62 8.31 -1.36
N VAL A 241 7.47 8.49 -0.72
CA VAL A 241 6.35 7.54 -0.78
C VAL A 241 5.73 7.58 -2.17
N PHE A 242 5.52 8.78 -2.72
CA PHE A 242 5.03 8.95 -4.09
C PHE A 242 5.96 8.31 -5.12
N GLU A 243 7.27 8.35 -4.92
CA GLU A 243 8.23 7.69 -5.80
C GLU A 243 8.03 6.16 -5.80
N GLN A 244 7.78 5.53 -4.65
CA GLN A 244 7.51 4.10 -4.56
C GLN A 244 6.15 3.73 -5.16
N GLN A 245 5.11 4.52 -4.91
CA GLN A 245 3.78 4.30 -5.49
C GLN A 245 3.80 4.43 -7.02
N VAL A 246 4.49 5.44 -7.56
CA VAL A 246 4.67 5.58 -9.02
C VAL A 246 5.41 4.37 -9.59
N LEU A 247 6.43 3.84 -8.90
CA LEU A 247 7.11 2.61 -9.34
C LEU A 247 6.15 1.43 -9.43
N GLN A 248 5.34 1.20 -8.39
CA GLN A 248 4.38 0.09 -8.34
C GLN A 248 3.38 0.19 -9.50
N LEU A 249 2.78 1.37 -9.70
CA LEU A 249 1.82 1.62 -10.77
C LEU A 249 2.45 1.47 -12.17
N VAL A 250 3.66 1.99 -12.38
CA VAL A 250 4.42 1.78 -13.64
C VAL A 250 4.67 0.30 -13.90
N ASN A 251 5.05 -0.45 -12.87
CA ASN A 251 5.29 -1.88 -12.99
C ASN A 251 4.00 -2.68 -13.21
N GLN A 252 2.86 -2.21 -12.71
CA GLN A 252 1.54 -2.76 -13.02
C GLN A 252 1.22 -2.60 -14.51
N GLU A 253 1.43 -1.41 -15.08
CA GLU A 253 1.25 -1.16 -16.52
C GLU A 253 2.20 -2.01 -17.39
N ARG A 254 3.45 -2.15 -16.96
CA ARG A 254 4.42 -3.03 -17.64
C ARG A 254 4.03 -4.50 -17.56
N ALA A 255 3.52 -4.95 -16.43
CA ALA A 255 3.04 -6.33 -16.26
C ALA A 255 1.85 -6.63 -17.19
N GLN A 256 0.91 -5.68 -17.34
CA GLN A 256 -0.19 -5.79 -18.31
C GLN A 256 0.31 -5.93 -19.76
N ALA A 257 1.45 -5.31 -20.09
CA ALA A 257 2.11 -5.42 -21.38
C ALA A 257 3.06 -6.63 -21.52
N GLY A 258 3.19 -7.48 -20.50
CA GLY A 258 4.09 -8.64 -20.50
C GLY A 258 5.58 -8.30 -20.39
N LEU A 259 5.92 -7.14 -19.81
CA LEU A 259 7.28 -6.66 -19.65
C LEU A 259 7.83 -6.92 -18.24
N GLN A 260 9.15 -7.02 -18.13
CA GLN A 260 9.83 -7.14 -16.83
C GLN A 260 9.70 -5.85 -16.00
N PRO A 261 9.57 -5.95 -14.68
CA PRO A 261 9.48 -4.78 -13.81
C PRO A 261 10.79 -3.98 -13.81
N LEU A 262 10.67 -2.67 -13.67
CA LEU A 262 11.78 -1.75 -13.45
C LEU A 262 12.17 -1.73 -11.97
N SER A 263 13.45 -1.46 -11.72
CA SER A 263 14.00 -1.26 -10.37
C SER A 263 14.40 0.19 -10.14
N LEU A 264 14.20 0.71 -8.92
CA LEU A 264 14.64 2.06 -8.58
C LEU A 264 16.16 2.17 -8.57
N ASN A 265 16.69 3.19 -9.26
CA ASN A 265 18.09 3.54 -9.19
C ASN A 265 18.27 4.84 -8.38
N PRO A 266 19.01 4.82 -7.25
CA PRO A 266 19.18 5.99 -6.39
C PRO A 266 19.78 7.22 -7.11
N LEU A 267 20.69 7.02 -8.06
CA LEU A 267 21.28 8.13 -8.82
C LEU A 267 20.26 8.71 -9.80
N LEU A 268 19.46 7.87 -10.47
CA LEU A 268 18.39 8.36 -11.33
C LEU A 268 17.30 9.08 -10.51
N ASN A 269 16.95 8.60 -9.32
CA ASN A 269 16.05 9.30 -8.40
C ASN A 269 16.59 10.69 -8.08
N GLN A 270 17.86 10.80 -7.70
CA GLN A 270 18.48 12.09 -7.41
C GLN A 270 18.44 13.04 -8.63
N ALA A 271 18.74 12.53 -9.82
CA ALA A 271 18.66 13.34 -11.05
C ALA A 271 17.22 13.76 -11.39
N ALA A 272 16.23 12.90 -11.16
CA ALA A 272 14.82 13.19 -11.40
C ALA A 272 14.28 14.22 -10.41
N ARG A 273 14.59 14.04 -9.12
CA ARG A 273 14.30 14.98 -8.04
C ARG A 273 14.84 16.37 -8.33
N ASN A 274 16.13 16.47 -8.66
CA ASN A 274 16.76 17.74 -9.02
C ASN A 274 16.03 18.44 -10.17
N HIS A 275 15.57 17.68 -11.18
CA HIS A 275 14.85 18.25 -12.32
C HIS A 275 13.45 18.72 -11.94
N SER A 276 12.70 17.93 -11.16
CA SER A 276 11.38 18.33 -10.65
C SER A 276 11.47 19.61 -9.80
N THR A 277 12.47 19.71 -8.93
CA THR A 277 12.74 20.92 -8.15
C THR A 277 13.09 22.10 -9.03
N ASN A 278 13.93 21.91 -10.05
CA ASN A 278 14.32 22.99 -10.94
C ASN A 278 13.12 23.51 -11.74
N MET A 279 12.30 22.61 -12.30
CA MET A 279 11.08 22.99 -13.01
C MET A 279 10.14 23.83 -12.15
N ALA A 280 9.94 23.40 -10.90
CA ALA A 280 9.12 24.12 -9.94
C ALA A 280 9.72 25.50 -9.58
N ARG A 281 10.95 25.52 -9.06
CA ARG A 281 11.57 26.73 -8.51
C ARG A 281 11.97 27.78 -9.54
N GLN A 282 12.26 27.35 -10.76
CA GLN A 282 12.70 28.24 -11.84
C GLN A 282 11.57 28.51 -12.85
N ASP A 283 10.33 28.11 -12.52
CA ASP A 283 9.12 28.35 -13.30
C ASP A 283 9.27 27.97 -14.78
N PHE A 284 9.63 26.71 -15.03
CA PHE A 284 9.70 26.17 -16.39
C PHE A 284 9.20 24.72 -16.46
N PHE A 285 8.74 24.31 -17.64
CA PHE A 285 8.32 22.95 -17.90
C PHE A 285 8.91 22.46 -19.24
N SER A 286 10.04 21.74 -19.16
CA SER A 286 10.79 21.28 -20.33
C SER A 286 11.74 20.13 -19.99
N HIS A 287 12.01 19.25 -20.95
CA HIS A 287 13.06 18.24 -20.86
C HIS A 287 14.47 18.84 -20.85
N THR A 288 14.65 19.99 -21.48
CA THR A 288 15.90 20.74 -21.48
C THR A 288 15.89 21.71 -20.31
N GLY A 289 16.90 21.65 -19.45
CA GLY A 289 17.06 22.59 -18.34
C GLY A 289 17.32 24.01 -18.86
N LEU A 290 17.07 25.03 -18.01
CA LEU A 290 17.37 26.42 -18.37
C LEU A 290 18.86 26.69 -18.62
N ASP A 291 19.72 25.85 -18.04
CA ASP A 291 21.17 25.82 -18.29
C ASP A 291 21.55 25.12 -19.61
N GLY A 292 20.57 24.65 -20.38
CA GLY A 292 20.77 23.88 -21.61
C GLY A 292 21.04 22.40 -21.39
N SER A 293 21.00 21.90 -20.15
CA SER A 293 21.27 20.49 -19.85
C SER A 293 20.20 19.56 -20.44
N SER A 294 20.65 18.47 -21.08
CA SER A 294 19.80 17.36 -21.47
C SER A 294 19.51 16.43 -20.28
N PRO A 295 18.51 15.53 -20.38
CA PRO A 295 18.26 14.52 -19.35
C PRO A 295 19.50 13.68 -18.98
N SER A 296 20.32 13.35 -19.97
CA SER A 296 21.59 12.62 -19.81
C SER A 296 22.69 13.45 -19.16
N ASP A 297 22.73 14.78 -19.38
CA ASP A 297 23.67 15.66 -18.67
C ASP A 297 23.36 15.70 -17.17
N ARG A 298 22.07 15.79 -16.83
CA ARG A 298 21.61 15.78 -15.42
C ARG A 298 21.87 14.44 -14.74
N ALA A 299 21.73 13.32 -15.46
CA ALA A 299 22.11 12.00 -14.94
C ALA A 299 23.63 11.89 -14.71
N ARG A 300 24.45 12.39 -15.65
CA ARG A 300 25.91 12.41 -15.52
C ARG A 300 26.39 13.29 -14.36
N ALA A 301 25.70 14.40 -14.09
CA ALA A 301 26.04 15.29 -12.98
C ALA A 301 25.94 14.62 -11.60
N VAL A 302 25.11 13.58 -11.47
CA VAL A 302 25.00 12.75 -10.24
C VAL A 302 25.77 11.43 -10.36
N GLY A 303 26.61 11.26 -11.38
CA GLY A 303 27.46 10.09 -11.56
C GLY A 303 26.84 8.93 -12.35
N PHE A 304 25.66 9.09 -12.95
CA PHE A 304 25.06 8.07 -13.82
C PHE A 304 25.46 8.28 -15.28
N THR A 305 26.17 7.32 -15.88
CA THR A 305 26.86 7.53 -17.17
C THR A 305 26.14 6.96 -18.41
N SER A 306 25.10 6.15 -18.23
CA SER A 306 24.31 5.57 -19.33
C SER A 306 23.33 6.58 -19.93
N GLY A 307 22.86 6.32 -21.15
CA GLY A 307 21.82 7.13 -21.79
C GLY A 307 20.48 6.98 -21.05
N VAL A 308 19.73 8.09 -20.94
CA VAL A 308 18.50 8.16 -20.15
C VAL A 308 17.33 8.65 -20.98
N GLY A 309 16.19 7.95 -20.92
CA GLY A 309 14.88 8.44 -21.36
C GLY A 309 14.19 9.23 -20.24
N GLU A 310 13.30 10.17 -20.57
CA GLU A 310 12.65 11.02 -19.56
C GLU A 310 11.17 11.23 -19.85
N ASN A 311 10.33 11.11 -18.82
CA ASN A 311 8.97 11.66 -18.81
C ASN A 311 8.90 12.78 -17.76
N ILE A 312 8.15 13.83 -18.05
CA ILE A 312 7.84 14.89 -17.08
C ILE A 312 6.34 15.11 -17.04
N ALA A 313 5.81 15.52 -15.90
CA ALA A 313 4.43 15.93 -15.73
C ALA A 313 4.33 17.02 -14.67
N ALA A 314 3.28 17.84 -14.75
CA ALA A 314 2.97 18.83 -13.74
C ALA A 314 1.46 18.91 -13.49
N GLY A 315 1.05 19.28 -12.29
CA GLY A 315 -0.37 19.50 -11.93
C GLY A 315 -1.10 18.27 -11.42
N HIS A 316 -0.59 17.07 -11.72
CA HIS A 316 -1.10 15.81 -11.19
C HIS A 316 -0.84 15.75 -9.68
N ARG A 317 -1.89 15.45 -8.90
CA ARG A 317 -1.84 15.53 -7.43
C ARG A 317 -1.47 14.20 -6.77
N THR A 318 -1.66 13.09 -7.48
CA THR A 318 -1.43 11.74 -6.95
C THR A 318 -0.61 10.89 -7.92
N PRO A 319 0.10 9.85 -7.43
CA PRO A 319 0.77 8.84 -8.25
C PRO A 319 -0.12 8.22 -9.33
N GLU A 320 -1.37 7.87 -9.00
CA GLU A 320 -2.32 7.27 -9.94
C GLU A 320 -2.60 8.24 -11.08
N SER A 321 -2.95 9.48 -10.74
CA SER A 321 -3.27 10.51 -11.73
C SER A 321 -2.10 10.82 -12.65
N VAL A 322 -0.85 10.79 -12.16
CA VAL A 322 0.32 11.10 -12.98
C VAL A 322 0.70 9.92 -13.89
N VAL A 323 0.57 8.68 -13.39
CA VAL A 323 0.83 7.49 -14.20
C VAL A 323 -0.22 7.34 -15.30
N GLU A 324 -1.50 7.54 -14.98
CA GLU A 324 -2.58 7.60 -15.98
C GLU A 324 -2.28 8.67 -17.04
N GLY A 325 -1.90 9.89 -16.62
CA GLY A 325 -1.54 10.97 -17.54
C GLY A 325 -0.35 10.65 -18.45
N TRP A 326 0.67 9.94 -17.96
CA TRP A 326 1.76 9.46 -18.80
C TRP A 326 1.33 8.34 -19.75
N MET A 327 0.49 7.41 -19.29
CA MET A 327 -0.01 6.32 -20.13
C MET A 327 -0.95 6.81 -21.23
N ASP A 328 -1.68 7.91 -21.03
CA ASP A 328 -2.53 8.51 -22.07
C ASP A 328 -1.73 9.24 -23.16
N SER A 329 -0.50 9.67 -22.87
CA SER A 329 0.40 10.34 -23.82
C SER A 329 1.27 9.34 -24.59
N PRO A 330 1.17 9.25 -25.93
CA PRO A 330 1.93 8.26 -26.72
C PRO A 330 3.44 8.24 -26.46
N GLY A 331 4.09 9.42 -26.43
CA GLY A 331 5.54 9.50 -26.22
C GLY A 331 5.96 9.13 -24.80
N HIS A 332 5.15 9.47 -23.79
CA HIS A 332 5.45 9.11 -22.40
C HIS A 332 5.21 7.61 -22.16
N ARG A 333 4.13 7.06 -22.71
CA ARG A 333 3.80 5.63 -22.71
C ARG A 333 4.89 4.79 -23.37
N GLU A 334 5.47 5.25 -24.48
CA GLU A 334 6.59 4.56 -25.13
C GLU A 334 7.81 4.39 -24.22
N ASN A 335 8.14 5.38 -23.38
CA ASN A 335 9.20 5.23 -22.40
C ASN A 335 8.86 4.20 -21.32
N ILE A 336 7.65 4.26 -20.76
CA ILE A 336 7.18 3.32 -19.72
C ILE A 336 7.20 1.87 -20.23
N LEU A 337 6.75 1.65 -21.48
CA LEU A 337 6.64 0.34 -22.10
C LEU A 337 7.87 -0.07 -22.92
N ASN A 338 9.00 0.64 -22.79
CA ASN A 338 10.21 0.24 -23.49
C ASN A 338 10.81 -1.04 -22.84
N PRO A 339 10.97 -2.15 -23.59
CA PRO A 339 11.49 -3.40 -23.06
C PRO A 339 12.98 -3.35 -22.73
N SER A 340 13.71 -2.34 -23.22
CA SER A 340 15.17 -2.22 -23.03
C SER A 340 15.55 -1.59 -21.70
N TYR A 341 14.60 -0.90 -21.03
CA TYR A 341 14.85 -0.31 -19.73
C TYR A 341 14.69 -1.33 -18.61
N THR A 342 15.62 -1.31 -17.66
CA THR A 342 15.62 -2.16 -16.46
C THR A 342 15.62 -1.33 -15.16
N GLN A 343 15.94 -0.03 -15.27
CA GLN A 343 16.06 0.90 -14.17
C GLN A 343 15.19 2.13 -14.38
N ILE A 344 14.66 2.66 -13.28
CA ILE A 344 13.91 3.92 -13.25
C ILE A 344 14.38 4.79 -12.09
N GLY A 345 14.40 6.11 -12.33
CA GLY A 345 14.47 7.13 -11.31
C GLY A 345 13.18 7.92 -11.29
N ILE A 346 12.61 8.17 -10.11
CA ILE A 346 11.39 8.94 -9.94
C ILE A 346 11.71 10.13 -9.05
N GLY A 347 11.23 11.30 -9.45
CA GLY A 347 11.29 12.53 -8.69
C GLY A 347 9.91 13.17 -8.64
N HIS A 348 9.56 13.64 -7.46
CA HIS A 348 8.41 14.51 -7.24
C HIS A 348 8.89 15.74 -6.48
N TYR A 349 8.30 16.89 -6.78
CA TYR A 349 8.51 18.10 -6.02
C TYR A 349 7.21 18.88 -5.90
N PHE A 350 6.86 19.24 -4.67
CA PHE A 350 5.74 20.13 -4.40
C PHE A 350 6.23 21.54 -4.10
N LEU A 351 5.65 22.52 -4.80
CA LEU A 351 5.85 23.95 -4.57
C LEU A 351 4.54 24.55 -4.06
N ALA A 352 4.54 24.93 -2.77
CA ALA A 352 3.44 25.63 -2.16
C ALA A 352 3.27 27.03 -2.80
N ASN A 353 2.03 27.43 -3.06
CA ASN A 353 1.70 28.75 -3.62
C ASN A 353 2.50 29.09 -4.89
N ASP A 354 2.63 28.13 -5.82
CA ASP A 354 3.26 28.35 -7.12
C ASP A 354 2.58 29.48 -7.89
N THR A 355 3.11 30.70 -7.79
CA THR A 355 2.64 31.88 -8.54
C THR A 355 3.30 32.01 -9.91
N GLY A 356 3.99 30.96 -10.35
CA GLY A 356 4.65 30.91 -11.65
C GLY A 356 3.66 30.92 -12.82
N SER A 357 4.24 30.95 -14.02
CA SER A 357 3.54 30.95 -15.30
C SER A 357 2.74 29.66 -15.50
N PHE A 358 3.18 28.55 -14.91
CA PHE A 358 2.49 27.25 -14.99
C PHE A 358 1.49 27.05 -13.84
N ASN A 359 1.79 27.48 -12.60
CA ASN A 359 0.90 27.41 -11.43
C ASN A 359 0.25 26.02 -11.25
N LEU A 360 1.11 24.99 -11.18
CA LEU A 360 0.67 23.59 -11.15
C LEU A 360 1.02 22.87 -9.84
N ASN A 361 1.81 23.49 -8.95
CA ASN A 361 2.20 23.03 -7.60
C ASN A 361 2.94 21.69 -7.52
N ASN A 362 2.61 20.69 -8.34
CA ASN A 362 3.21 19.36 -8.33
C ASN A 362 4.01 19.16 -9.62
N TYR A 363 5.28 18.79 -9.48
CA TYR A 363 6.18 18.54 -10.60
C TYR A 363 6.76 17.14 -10.47
N TRP A 364 6.70 16.39 -11.56
CA TRP A 364 7.06 14.98 -11.60
C TRP A 364 8.09 14.72 -12.70
N THR A 365 9.00 13.79 -12.46
CA THR A 365 9.98 13.35 -13.44
C THR A 365 10.24 11.85 -13.30
N GLN A 366 10.17 11.12 -14.41
CA GLN A 366 10.71 9.76 -14.53
C GLN A 366 11.96 9.80 -15.39
N LYS A 367 12.98 9.05 -15.01
CA LYS A 367 14.21 8.82 -15.78
C LYS A 367 14.40 7.33 -15.98
N PHE A 368 14.52 6.87 -17.21
CA PHE A 368 14.63 5.45 -17.54
C PHE A 368 16.01 5.11 -18.08
N ALA A 369 16.55 3.96 -17.71
CA ALA A 369 17.81 3.47 -18.23
C ALA A 369 17.83 1.94 -18.37
N PHE A 370 18.78 1.46 -19.18
CA PHE A 370 19.03 0.05 -19.45
C PHE A 370 19.85 -0.63 -18.35
#